data_AF-A0A699WL61-F1
#
_entry.id   AF-A0A699WL61-F1
#
_cell.length_a   1.000
_cell.length_b   1.000
_cell.length_c   1.000
_cell.angle_alpha   90.00
_cell.angle_beta   90.00
_cell.angle_gamma   90.00
#
_symmetry.space_group_name_H-M   'P 1'
#
loop_
_entity.id
_entity.type
_entity.pdbx_description
1 polymer ?
#
loop_
_entity_poly.entity_id
_entity_poly.type
_entity_poly.pdbx_seq_one_letter_code
_entity_poly.pdbx_strand_id
1 'polypeptide(L)'
;ETIAKYLQEYQEFASELPLEKRIELISDLVKYQVNYSKVYKFQSQQRRPMTKKQKREYYMAMIRNNLGWKVKDFKGLSFEEIEVKFAEVWKQVEDFIPIGSKEEAERLKRKGLNLEQEHVKKQKSSEQAPEMEKSTE
;
A
#
# COMPACT_ATOMS: atom_id res chain seq x y z
N GLU A 1 5.91 7.26 -18.72
CA GLU A 1 7.14 6.48 -18.45
C GLU A 1 7.28 6.00 -17.01
N THR A 2 6.98 6.81 -15.99
CA THR A 2 7.33 6.51 -14.59
C THR A 2 6.62 5.31 -13.97
N ILE A 3 5.32 5.12 -14.22
CA ILE A 3 4.54 4.01 -13.64
C ILE A 3 4.95 2.66 -14.22
N ALA A 4 5.22 2.60 -15.53
CA ALA A 4 5.64 1.39 -16.20
C ALA A 4 7.03 0.92 -15.71
N LYS A 5 7.98 1.86 -15.57
CA LYS A 5 9.30 1.55 -14.97
C LYS A 5 9.18 1.07 -13.53
N TYR A 6 8.39 1.75 -12.70
CA TYR A 6 8.16 1.36 -11.32
C TYR A 6 7.52 -0.04 -11.19
N LEU A 7 6.55 -0.38 -12.05
CA LEU A 7 5.94 -1.71 -12.09
C LEU A 7 6.93 -2.80 -12.53
N GLN A 8 7.78 -2.48 -13.51
CA GLN A 8 8.85 -3.38 -13.96
C GLN A 8 9.84 -3.69 -12.82
N GLU A 9 10.29 -2.66 -12.11
CA GLU A 9 11.21 -2.78 -10.96
C GLU A 9 10.58 -3.62 -9.83
N TYR A 10 9.29 -3.42 -9.55
CA TYR A 10 8.56 -4.21 -8.56
C TYR A 10 8.45 -5.69 -8.97
N GLN A 11 8.24 -5.94 -10.26
CA GLN A 11 8.11 -7.28 -10.82
C GLN A 11 9.45 -8.03 -10.80
N GLU A 12 10.54 -7.35 -11.13
CA GLU A 12 11.91 -7.87 -11.07
C GLU A 12 12.33 -8.14 -9.62
N PHE A 13 12.12 -7.19 -8.71
CA PHE A 13 12.37 -7.38 -7.28
C PHE A 13 11.58 -8.54 -6.66
N ALA A 14 10.27 -8.63 -6.96
CA ALA A 14 9.46 -9.73 -6.49
C ALA A 14 9.98 -11.08 -6.99
N SER A 15 10.60 -11.13 -8.18
CA SER A 15 11.19 -12.35 -8.74
C SER A 15 12.47 -12.82 -8.04
N GLU A 16 13.05 -12.00 -7.16
CA GLU A 16 14.30 -12.29 -6.41
C GLU A 16 14.04 -12.68 -4.95
N LEU A 17 12.83 -12.46 -4.44
CA LEU A 17 12.46 -12.79 -3.06
C LEU A 17 12.23 -14.29 -2.85
N PRO A 18 12.43 -14.83 -1.63
CA PRO A 18 11.90 -16.13 -1.25
C PRO A 18 10.38 -16.19 -1.39
N LEU A 19 9.82 -17.37 -1.65
CA LEU A 19 8.40 -17.57 -1.92
C LEU A 19 7.51 -16.99 -0.81
N GLU A 20 7.91 -17.13 0.44
CA GLU A 20 7.18 -16.63 1.62
C GLU A 20 7.07 -15.11 1.59
N LYS A 21 8.17 -14.41 1.26
CA LYS A 21 8.19 -12.94 1.16
C LYS A 21 7.42 -12.44 -0.04
N ARG A 22 7.40 -13.17 -1.17
CA ARG A 22 6.55 -12.84 -2.33
C ARG A 22 5.07 -12.92 -1.97
N ILE A 23 4.65 -13.96 -1.27
CA ILE A 23 3.25 -14.14 -0.85
C ILE A 23 2.84 -13.00 0.11
N GLU A 24 3.69 -12.64 1.06
CA GLU A 24 3.45 -11.50 1.96
C GLU A 24 3.31 -10.18 1.19
N LEU A 25 4.21 -9.93 0.23
CA LEU A 25 4.19 -8.75 -0.62
C LEU A 25 2.91 -8.68 -1.46
N ILE A 26 2.50 -9.78 -2.11
CA ILE A 26 1.27 -9.85 -2.90
C ILE A 26 0.03 -9.61 -2.00
N SER A 27 0.00 -10.18 -0.80
CA SER A 27 -1.07 -9.92 0.18
C SER A 27 -1.16 -8.43 0.54
N ASP A 28 -0.02 -7.79 0.83
CA ASP A 28 0.05 -6.36 1.14
C ASP A 28 -0.40 -5.51 -0.07
N LEU A 29 0.00 -5.87 -1.30
CA LEU A 29 -0.41 -5.19 -2.54
C LEU A 29 -1.91 -5.32 -2.84
N VAL A 30 -2.50 -6.49 -2.63
CA VAL A 30 -3.95 -6.70 -2.82
C VAL A 30 -4.74 -5.90 -1.80
N LYS A 31 -4.31 -5.91 -0.52
CA LYS A 31 -4.92 -5.09 0.53
C LYS A 31 -4.77 -3.59 0.24
N TYR A 32 -3.62 -3.18 -0.32
CA TYR A 32 -3.39 -1.81 -0.77
C TYR A 32 -4.44 -1.35 -1.77
N GLN A 33 -4.61 -2.10 -2.86
CA GLN A 33 -5.52 -1.72 -3.93
C GLN A 33 -6.96 -1.52 -3.41
N VAL A 34 -7.40 -2.43 -2.53
CA VAL A 34 -8.72 -2.36 -1.89
C VAL A 34 -8.86 -1.11 -1.03
N ASN A 35 -7.82 -0.74 -0.27
CA ASN A 35 -7.85 0.42 0.62
C ASN A 35 -7.67 1.75 -0.14
N TYR A 36 -6.82 1.80 -1.16
CA TYR A 36 -6.61 2.97 -2.01
C TYR A 36 -7.92 3.44 -2.66
N SER A 37 -8.72 2.51 -3.21
CA SER A 37 -10.03 2.85 -3.79
C SER A 37 -10.97 3.49 -2.76
N LYS A 38 -10.93 3.04 -1.50
CA LYS A 38 -11.75 3.58 -0.41
C LYS A 38 -11.30 4.99 -0.03
N VAL A 39 -9.99 5.20 0.16
CA VAL A 39 -9.41 6.52 0.50
C VAL A 39 -9.69 7.54 -0.60
N TYR A 40 -9.43 7.17 -1.85
CA TYR A 40 -9.67 8.04 -3.00
C TYR A 40 -11.16 8.44 -3.11
N LYS A 41 -12.07 7.47 -2.94
CA LYS A 41 -13.52 7.74 -2.90
C LYS A 41 -13.89 8.67 -1.75
N PHE A 42 -13.31 8.49 -0.56
CA PHE A 42 -13.57 9.36 0.59
C PHE A 42 -13.11 10.79 0.33
N GLN A 43 -11.85 10.98 -0.07
CA GLN A 43 -11.27 12.29 -0.33
C GLN A 43 -12.06 13.02 -1.42
N SER A 44 -12.47 12.32 -2.47
CA SER A 44 -13.35 12.87 -3.51
C SER A 44 -14.73 13.26 -2.98
N GLN A 45 -15.31 12.48 -2.06
CA GLN A 45 -16.57 12.81 -1.40
C GLN A 45 -16.46 14.00 -0.44
N GLN A 46 -15.34 14.16 0.29
CA GLN A 46 -15.11 15.29 1.20
C GLN A 46 -14.92 16.63 0.47
N ARG A 47 -14.49 16.61 -0.79
CA ARG A 47 -14.41 17.83 -1.63
C ARG A 47 -15.77 18.42 -1.96
N ARG A 48 -16.87 17.69 -1.70
CA ARG A 48 -18.23 18.18 -1.84
C ARG A 48 -18.77 18.55 -0.46
N PRO A 49 -19.48 19.68 -0.31
CA PRO A 49 -20.17 19.97 0.95
C PRO A 49 -21.21 18.88 1.22
N MET A 50 -21.00 18.11 2.30
CA MET A 50 -21.93 17.08 2.77
C MET A 50 -22.74 17.59 3.95
N THR A 51 -24.04 17.28 3.94
CA THR A 51 -24.92 17.50 5.10
C THR A 51 -24.54 16.57 6.26
N LYS A 52 -24.90 16.92 7.51
CA LYS A 52 -24.64 16.08 8.70
C LYS A 52 -25.21 14.66 8.54
N LYS A 53 -26.36 14.52 7.88
CA LYS A 53 -27.00 13.23 7.56
C LYS A 53 -26.14 12.39 6.61
N GLN A 54 -25.66 12.98 5.51
CA GLN A 54 -24.82 12.28 4.54
C GLN A 54 -23.48 11.84 5.14
N LYS A 55 -22.84 12.69 5.96
CA LYS A 55 -21.62 12.32 6.69
C LYS A 55 -21.86 11.13 7.61
N ARG A 56 -22.97 11.13 8.36
CA ARG A 56 -23.36 10.03 9.23
C ARG A 56 -23.54 8.72 8.47
N GLU A 57 -24.27 8.74 7.36
CA GLU A 57 -24.49 7.56 6.51
C GLU A 57 -23.17 7.02 5.94
N TYR A 58 -22.28 7.90 5.51
CA TYR A 58 -20.95 7.54 5.03
C TYR A 58 -20.11 6.88 6.12
N TYR A 59 -20.00 7.49 7.31
CA TYR A 59 -19.24 6.93 8.44
C TYR A 59 -19.78 5.56 8.84
N MET A 60 -21.09 5.41 8.94
CA MET A 60 -21.72 4.12 9.20
C MET A 60 -21.39 3.09 8.11
N ALA A 61 -21.39 3.46 6.82
CA ALA A 61 -20.98 2.55 5.75
C ALA A 61 -19.52 2.11 5.87
N MET A 62 -18.62 3.02 6.23
CA MET A 62 -17.20 2.68 6.42
C MET A 62 -16.97 1.77 7.63
N ILE A 63 -17.65 2.05 8.75
CA ILE A 63 -17.57 1.22 9.96
C ILE A 63 -18.12 -0.19 9.68
N ARG A 64 -19.27 -0.30 9.00
CA ARG A 64 -19.86 -1.61 8.62
C ARG A 64 -18.91 -2.45 7.78
N ASN A 65 -18.29 -1.85 6.77
CA ASN A 65 -17.42 -2.59 5.84
C ASN A 65 -16.10 -3.07 6.48
N ASN A 66 -15.58 -2.36 7.49
CA ASN A 66 -14.27 -2.72 8.08
C ASN A 66 -14.40 -3.46 9.42
N LEU A 67 -15.39 -3.12 10.26
CA LEU A 67 -15.58 -3.76 11.57
C LEU A 67 -16.67 -4.85 11.57
N GLY A 68 -17.35 -5.08 10.44
CA GLY A 68 -18.43 -6.07 10.34
C GLY A 68 -19.72 -5.68 11.08
N TRP A 69 -19.86 -4.41 11.46
CA TRP A 69 -21.04 -3.91 12.16
C TRP A 69 -22.30 -4.01 11.30
N LYS A 70 -23.44 -4.12 11.97
CA LYS A 70 -24.78 -4.14 11.38
C LYS A 70 -25.52 -2.86 11.73
N VAL A 71 -26.58 -2.55 10.98
CA VAL A 71 -27.39 -1.33 11.19
C VAL A 71 -27.92 -1.22 12.63
N LYS A 72 -28.24 -2.37 13.26
CA LYS A 72 -28.70 -2.43 14.66
C LYS A 72 -27.65 -1.96 15.67
N ASP A 73 -26.36 -2.09 15.37
CA ASP A 73 -25.27 -1.75 16.28
C ASP A 73 -25.06 -0.22 16.38
N PHE A 74 -25.62 0.54 15.41
CA PHE A 74 -25.63 1.99 15.44
C PHE A 74 -26.86 2.58 16.13
N LYS A 75 -27.80 1.74 16.59
CA LYS A 75 -29.02 2.21 17.23
C LYS A 75 -28.68 2.78 18.61
N GLY A 76 -29.07 4.02 18.86
CA GLY A 76 -28.79 4.71 20.12
C GLY A 76 -27.43 5.42 20.17
N LEU A 77 -26.55 5.23 19.17
CA LEU A 77 -25.30 5.99 19.08
C LEU A 77 -25.54 7.40 18.54
N SER A 78 -24.96 8.36 19.25
CA SER A 78 -24.82 9.75 18.82
C SER A 78 -23.93 9.88 17.59
N PHE A 79 -23.96 11.04 16.94
CA PHE A 79 -23.11 11.27 15.77
C PHE A 79 -21.63 11.33 16.17
N GLU A 80 -21.35 11.88 17.34
CA GLU A 80 -20.02 12.05 17.91
C GLU A 80 -19.37 10.68 18.23
N GLU A 81 -20.14 9.72 18.76
CA GLU A 81 -19.66 8.34 18.95
C GLU A 81 -19.36 7.63 17.63
N ILE A 82 -20.17 7.89 16.59
CA ILE A 82 -19.93 7.38 15.24
C ILE A 82 -18.67 8.01 14.65
N GLU A 83 -18.40 9.29 14.89
CA GLU A 83 -17.16 9.97 14.45
C GLU A 83 -15.92 9.37 15.11
N VAL A 84 -15.97 9.08 16.41
CA VAL A 84 -14.85 8.43 17.12
C VAL A 84 -14.58 7.03 16.53
N LYS A 85 -15.63 6.24 16.28
CA LYS A 85 -15.51 4.92 15.65
C LYS A 85 -15.00 5.02 14.21
N PHE A 86 -15.43 6.04 13.48
CA PHE A 86 -14.93 6.30 12.14
C PHE A 86 -13.43 6.64 12.17
N ALA A 87 -12.97 7.48 13.10
CA ALA A 87 -11.56 7.84 13.23
C ALA A 87 -10.69 6.62 13.54
N GLU A 88 -11.18 5.68 14.35
CA GLU A 88 -10.52 4.39 14.63
C GLU A 88 -10.32 3.58 13.33
N VAL A 89 -11.38 3.43 12.53
CA VAL A 89 -11.30 2.74 11.23
C VAL A 89 -10.42 3.52 10.24
N TRP A 90 -10.52 4.85 10.24
CA TRP A 90 -9.76 5.71 9.34
C TRP A 90 -8.27 5.60 9.60
N LYS A 91 -7.83 5.56 10.86
CA LYS A 91 -6.42 5.28 11.21
C LYS A 91 -5.94 3.96 10.61
N GLN A 92 -6.72 2.88 10.72
CA GLN A 92 -6.34 1.59 10.11
C GLN A 92 -6.22 1.65 8.59
N VAL A 93 -7.02 2.51 7.95
CA VAL A 93 -7.00 2.72 6.49
C VAL A 93 -5.86 3.66 6.08
N GLU A 94 -5.50 4.63 6.92
CA GLU A 94 -4.44 5.63 6.69
C GLU A 94 -3.04 5.11 7.04
N ASP A 95 -2.92 4.22 8.03
CA ASP A 95 -1.73 3.40 8.31
C ASP A 95 -1.34 2.53 7.09
N PHE A 96 -2.21 2.47 6.08
CA PHE A 96 -1.97 1.84 4.81
C PHE A 96 -1.19 2.78 3.86
N ILE A 97 0.13 2.70 3.97
CA ILE A 97 1.10 3.50 3.21
C ILE A 97 0.86 3.43 1.68
N PRO A 98 0.76 4.57 0.96
CA PRO A 98 0.68 4.64 -0.49
C PRO A 98 1.85 3.94 -1.20
N ILE A 99 1.56 3.07 -2.17
CA ILE A 99 2.58 2.51 -3.06
C ILE A 99 3.29 3.64 -3.79
N GLY A 100 4.62 3.61 -3.80
CA GLY A 100 5.50 4.63 -4.34
C GLY A 100 5.78 5.80 -3.38
N SER A 101 5.32 5.74 -2.13
CA SER A 101 5.64 6.74 -1.12
C SER A 101 6.95 6.42 -0.39
N LYS A 102 7.58 7.45 0.18
CA LYS A 102 8.83 7.32 0.96
C LYS A 102 8.64 6.40 2.17
N GLU A 103 7.46 6.42 2.78
CA GLU A 103 7.12 5.57 3.91
C GLU A 103 7.11 4.07 3.53
N GLU A 104 6.74 3.73 2.30
CA GLU A 104 6.67 2.33 1.83
C GLU A 104 8.08 1.77 1.72
N ALA A 105 8.97 2.56 1.11
CA ALA A 105 10.38 2.25 0.99
C ALA A 105 11.05 2.08 2.36
N GLU A 106 10.71 2.92 3.35
CA GLU A 106 11.20 2.74 4.72
C GLU A 106 10.68 1.46 5.39
N ARG A 107 9.40 1.13 5.24
CA ARG A 107 8.82 -0.11 5.78
C ARG A 107 9.45 -1.34 5.15
N LEU A 108 9.64 -1.33 3.83
CA LEU A 108 10.38 -2.37 3.11
C LEU A 108 11.80 -2.49 3.65
N LYS A 109 12.53 -1.38 3.82
CA LYS A 109 13.89 -1.37 4.41
C LYS A 109 13.92 -2.01 5.81
N ARG A 110 12.94 -1.72 6.68
CA ARG A 110 12.82 -2.35 8.02
C ARG A 110 12.54 -3.86 7.95
N LYS A 111 11.81 -4.32 6.93
CA LYS A 111 11.58 -5.75 6.65
C LYS A 111 12.79 -6.43 5.97
N GLY A 112 13.89 -5.71 5.79
CA GLY A 112 15.08 -6.20 5.06
C GLY A 112 14.84 -6.37 3.57
N LEU A 113 13.88 -5.63 3.01
CA LEU A 113 13.51 -5.60 1.59
C LEU A 113 14.00 -4.26 1.03
N ASN A 114 15.06 -4.23 0.22
CA ASN A 114 15.61 -2.97 -0.29
C ASN A 114 15.57 -2.90 -1.81
N LEU A 115 14.51 -2.27 -2.34
CA LEU A 115 14.31 -2.00 -3.78
C LEU A 115 15.45 -1.15 -4.38
N GLU A 116 16.02 -0.22 -3.59
CA GLU A 116 16.99 0.78 -4.05
C GLU A 116 18.46 0.32 -3.98
N GLN A 117 18.83 -0.63 -3.12
CA GLN A 117 20.24 -1.02 -2.96
C GLN A 117 20.63 -2.29 -3.74
N GLU A 118 19.69 -3.15 -4.08
CA GLU A 118 19.99 -4.40 -4.79
C GLU A 118 20.41 -4.16 -6.25
N HIS A 119 19.84 -3.15 -6.90
CA HIS A 119 20.23 -2.76 -8.25
C HIS A 119 21.63 -2.09 -8.31
N VAL A 120 22.02 -1.30 -7.30
CA VAL A 120 23.35 -0.65 -7.26
C VAL A 120 24.48 -1.67 -7.11
N LYS A 121 24.22 -2.80 -6.45
CA LYS A 121 25.19 -3.91 -6.35
C LYS A 121 25.25 -4.76 -7.63
N LYS A 122 24.11 -5.01 -8.29
CA LYS A 122 24.06 -5.84 -9.52
C LYS A 122 24.52 -5.09 -10.77
N GLN A 123 24.23 -3.80 -10.87
CA GLN A 123 24.75 -2.96 -11.96
C GLN A 123 26.27 -2.82 -11.87
N LYS A 124 26.86 -2.88 -10.67
CA LYS A 124 28.32 -2.96 -10.47
C LYS A 124 28.92 -4.34 -10.79
N SER A 125 28.16 -5.45 -10.72
CA SER A 125 28.68 -6.78 -11.05
C SER A 125 28.45 -7.19 -12.51
N SER A 126 27.62 -6.46 -13.26
CA SER A 126 27.38 -6.70 -14.69
C SER A 126 28.43 -6.05 -15.61
N GLU A 127 29.34 -5.21 -15.07
CA GLU A 127 30.46 -4.61 -15.81
C GLU A 127 31.80 -5.32 -15.52
N GLN A 128 31.75 -6.55 -15.00
CA GLN A 128 32.94 -7.39 -14.87
C GLN A 128 32.66 -8.80 -15.39
N ALA A 129 32.93 -9.00 -16.68
CA ALA A 129 33.11 -10.30 -17.30
C ALA A 129 34.18 -10.18 -18.42
N PRO A 130 34.85 -11.28 -18.79
CA PRO A 130 36.06 -11.82 -18.20
C PRO A 130 37.31 -11.48 -19.05
N GLU A 131 38.49 -11.56 -18.44
CA GLU A 131 39.76 -11.64 -19.18
C GLU A 131 39.68 -12.76 -20.21
N MET A 132 39.52 -12.42 -21.49
CA MET A 132 39.84 -13.35 -22.57
C MET A 132 41.35 -13.28 -22.81
N GLU A 133 42.05 -14.23 -22.22
CA GLU A 133 43.36 -14.68 -22.68
C GLU A 133 43.28 -14.95 -24.20
N LYS A 134 44.06 -14.20 -24.98
CA LYS A 134 44.43 -14.62 -26.33
C LYS A 134 45.83 -15.21 -26.26
N SER A 135 45.89 -16.53 -26.09
CA SER A 135 46.98 -17.33 -26.64
C SER A 135 46.85 -17.33 -28.16
N THR A 136 47.90 -16.93 -28.86
CA THR A 136 48.21 -17.52 -30.18
C THR A 136 49.72 -17.45 -30.40
N GLU A 137 50.21 -18.59 -30.85
CA GLU A 137 51.55 -19.03 -31.22
C GLU A 137 52.44 -18.02 -31.97
#